data_AF-A0A1M7LP83-F1
#
_entry.id   AF-A0A1M7LP83-F1
#
_cell.length_a   1.000
_cell.length_b   1.000
_cell.length_c   1.000
_cell.angle_alpha   90.00
_cell.angle_beta   90.00
_cell.angle_gamma   90.00
#
_symmetry.space_group_name_H-M   'P 1'
#
loop_
_entity.id
_entity.type
_entity.pdbx_description
1 polymer ?
#
loop_
_entity_poly.entity_id
_entity_poly.type
_entity_poly.pdbx_seq_one_letter_code
_entity_poly.pdbx_strand_id
1 'polypeptide(L)'
;MIMEGMNPILLALFLGALSLIPFLLIVCTAFLKIAMTLLITRNAIGVQQVPPNMALYGIALAATLFVMAPVAHEIQQKVHDHPLEMGNIDKLQASIGNLIEPLQRFMTRNTDPDVIAHLLDNTQRMWPKEMADQASKNDLLLAIPAFVLSELQAGFEIGFLIYIPFIVIDLIVSNLLLALGMQMVSPMTLSLPLKLLLFVLVSGWSRLLDSLFYSYM
;
A
#
# COMPACT_ATOMS: atom_id res chain seq x y z
N MET A 1 -23.83 -26.84 18.66
CA MET A 1 -23.69 -26.67 20.13
C MET A 1 -22.77 -25.50 20.54
N ILE A 2 -22.16 -24.73 19.63
CA ILE A 2 -21.24 -23.61 19.98
C ILE A 2 -21.98 -22.27 20.20
N MET A 3 -23.28 -22.19 19.89
CA MET A 3 -24.03 -20.91 19.87
C MET A 3 -24.99 -20.68 21.05
N GLU A 4 -25.06 -21.55 22.07
CA GLU A 4 -26.05 -21.42 23.16
C GLU A 4 -25.59 -20.59 24.39
N GLY A 5 -24.42 -19.94 24.32
CA GLY A 5 -23.93 -19.11 25.44
C GLY A 5 -23.17 -17.84 25.04
N MET A 6 -23.07 -17.52 23.74
CA MET A 6 -22.40 -16.30 23.31
C MET A 6 -23.33 -15.11 23.49
N ASN A 7 -22.94 -14.19 24.37
CA ASN A 7 -23.59 -12.89 24.53
C ASN A 7 -23.75 -12.25 23.14
N PRO A 8 -24.98 -11.93 22.67
CA PRO A 8 -25.22 -11.39 21.33
C PRO A 8 -24.38 -10.14 21.02
N ILE A 9 -24.04 -9.37 22.06
CA ILE A 9 -23.17 -8.19 21.96
C ILE A 9 -21.73 -8.60 21.61
N LEU A 10 -21.20 -9.65 22.23
CA LEU A 10 -19.85 -10.15 21.93
C LEU A 10 -19.75 -10.69 20.50
N LEU A 11 -20.80 -11.39 20.04
CA LEU A 11 -20.86 -11.91 18.67
C LEU A 11 -20.95 -10.76 17.65
N ALA A 12 -21.73 -9.72 17.95
CA ALA A 12 -21.80 -8.51 17.12
C ALA A 12 -20.45 -7.77 17.06
N LEU A 13 -19.75 -7.62 18.19
CA LEU A 13 -18.42 -7.02 18.24
C LEU A 13 -17.39 -7.84 17.45
N PHE A 14 -17.44 -9.16 17.54
CA PHE A 14 -16.55 -10.05 16.79
C PHE A 14 -16.76 -9.93 15.27
N LEU A 15 -18.01 -9.97 14.80
CA LEU A 15 -18.34 -9.76 13.39
C LEU A 15 -17.94 -8.36 12.91
N GLY A 16 -18.15 -7.35 13.75
CA GLY A 16 -17.70 -5.98 13.50
C GLY A 16 -16.18 -5.91 13.29
N ALA A 17 -15.41 -6.51 14.20
CA ALA A 17 -13.96 -6.56 14.08
C ALA A 17 -13.51 -7.32 12.81
N LEU A 18 -14.16 -8.43 12.47
CA LEU A 18 -13.84 -9.22 11.27
C LEU A 18 -14.06 -8.41 9.97
N SER A 19 -15.06 -7.53 9.95
CA SER A 19 -15.34 -6.66 8.80
C SER A 19 -14.29 -5.58 8.55
N LEU A 20 -13.46 -5.26 9.55
CA LEU A 20 -12.37 -4.27 9.43
C LEU A 20 -11.09 -4.87 8.84
N ILE A 21 -10.96 -6.19 8.78
CA ILE A 21 -9.75 -6.87 8.28
C ILE A 21 -9.35 -6.41 6.86
N PRO A 22 -10.27 -6.32 5.87
CA PRO A 22 -9.88 -5.88 4.53
C PRO A 22 -9.33 -4.45 4.51
N PHE A 23 -9.86 -3.58 5.38
CA PHE A 23 -9.38 -2.21 5.52
C PHE A 23 -7.98 -2.17 6.12
N LEU A 24 -7.74 -2.92 7.19
CA LEU A 24 -6.42 -3.04 7.80
C LEU A 24 -5.39 -3.63 6.83
N LEU A 25 -5.80 -4.58 5.98
CA LEU A 25 -4.93 -5.11 4.93
C LEU A 25 -4.51 -3.98 3.98
N ILE A 26 -5.43 -3.15 3.50
CA ILE A 26 -5.11 -2.07 2.57
C ILE A 26 -4.18 -1.03 3.20
N VAL A 27 -4.42 -0.68 4.48
CA VAL A 27 -3.82 0.48 5.15
C VAL A 27 -2.51 0.13 5.86
N CYS A 28 -2.40 -1.07 6.43
CA CYS A 28 -1.26 -1.47 7.26
C CYS A 28 -0.28 -2.39 6.53
N THR A 29 -0.42 -2.58 5.22
CA THR A 29 0.46 -3.46 4.44
C THR A 29 0.96 -2.79 3.17
N ALA A 30 1.80 -3.51 2.42
CA ALA A 30 2.34 -3.10 1.13
C ALA A 30 1.30 -2.88 0.01
N PHE A 31 0.04 -3.22 0.24
CA PHE A 31 -1.00 -3.20 -0.80
C PHE A 31 -1.17 -1.82 -1.44
N LEU A 32 -1.18 -0.76 -0.64
CA LEU A 32 -1.47 0.59 -1.12
C LEU A 32 -0.46 1.06 -2.19
N LYS A 33 0.85 1.03 -1.89
CA LYS A 33 1.90 1.46 -2.83
C LYS A 33 1.93 0.59 -4.09
N ILE A 34 1.75 -0.72 -3.95
CA ILE A 34 1.74 -1.65 -5.09
C ILE A 34 0.53 -1.38 -6.00
N ALA A 35 -0.68 -1.31 -5.44
CA ALA A 35 -1.89 -1.09 -6.20
C ALA A 35 -1.87 0.27 -6.93
N MET A 36 -1.44 1.33 -6.23
CA MET A 36 -1.30 2.68 -6.81
C MET A 36 -0.30 2.69 -7.96
N THR A 37 0.88 2.11 -7.77
CA THR A 37 1.92 2.05 -8.80
C THR A 37 1.43 1.32 -10.06
N LEU A 38 0.75 0.18 -9.90
CA LEU A 38 0.19 -0.59 -11.02
C LEU A 38 -0.90 0.19 -11.77
N LEU A 39 -1.78 0.88 -11.05
CA LEU A 39 -2.84 1.71 -11.64
C LEU A 39 -2.26 2.90 -12.41
N ILE A 40 -1.28 3.61 -11.84
CA ILE A 40 -0.62 4.74 -12.51
C ILE A 40 0.12 4.25 -13.75
N THR A 41 0.83 3.12 -13.67
CA THR A 41 1.53 2.51 -14.81
C THR A 41 0.59 2.21 -15.97
N ARG A 42 -0.57 1.58 -15.69
CA ARG A 42 -1.57 1.31 -16.73
C ARG A 42 -2.04 2.61 -17.38
N ASN A 43 -2.35 3.63 -16.58
CA ASN A 43 -2.81 4.92 -17.09
C ASN A 43 -1.72 5.64 -17.89
N ALA A 44 -0.44 5.51 -17.52
CA ALA A 44 0.70 6.10 -18.21
C ALA A 44 0.91 5.49 -19.60
N ILE A 45 0.75 4.17 -19.73
CA ILE A 45 0.80 3.49 -21.03
C ILE A 45 -0.33 4.01 -21.96
N GLY A 46 -1.47 4.40 -21.38
CA GLY A 46 -2.61 4.96 -22.12
C GLY A 46 -3.58 3.91 -22.68
N VAL A 47 -3.48 2.66 -22.20
CA VAL A 47 -4.42 1.58 -22.55
C VAL A 47 -5.73 1.75 -21.78
N GLN A 48 -6.85 1.67 -22.49
CA GLN A 48 -8.17 1.69 -21.86
C GLN A 48 -8.56 0.28 -21.43
N GLN A 49 -8.94 0.14 -20.15
CA GLN A 49 -9.57 -1.07 -19.57
C GLN A 49 -8.76 -2.38 -19.59
N VAL A 50 -7.54 -2.39 -20.13
CA VAL A 50 -6.65 -3.57 -20.16
C VAL A 50 -5.31 -3.23 -19.50
N PRO A 51 -4.88 -3.95 -18.44
CA PRO A 51 -5.64 -4.93 -17.67
C PRO A 51 -6.79 -4.26 -16.86
N PRO A 52 -7.89 -4.99 -16.59
CA PRO A 52 -8.99 -4.46 -15.79
C PRO A 52 -8.55 -4.22 -14.34
N ASN A 53 -9.19 -3.27 -13.63
CA ASN A 53 -8.88 -2.95 -12.23
C ASN A 53 -8.85 -4.19 -11.34
N MET A 54 -9.80 -5.11 -11.54
CA MET A 54 -9.88 -6.36 -10.76
C MET A 54 -8.64 -7.24 -10.92
N ALA A 55 -8.06 -7.31 -12.12
CA ALA A 55 -6.81 -8.03 -12.35
C ALA A 55 -5.63 -7.34 -11.66
N LEU A 56 -5.56 -6.00 -11.76
CA LEU A 56 -4.50 -5.22 -11.08
C LEU A 56 -4.57 -5.38 -9.55
N TYR A 57 -5.76 -5.34 -8.96
CA TYR A 57 -5.93 -5.59 -7.52
C TYR A 57 -5.59 -7.03 -7.14
N GLY A 58 -5.91 -8.02 -7.97
CA GLY A 58 -5.49 -9.41 -7.76
C GLY A 58 -3.96 -9.55 -7.75
N ILE A 59 -3.27 -8.91 -8.70
CA ILE A 59 -1.80 -8.88 -8.74
C ILE A 59 -1.25 -8.15 -7.52
N ALA A 60 -1.82 -7.01 -7.14
CA ALA A 60 -1.39 -6.24 -5.98
C ALA A 60 -1.52 -7.05 -4.68
N LEU A 61 -2.64 -7.78 -4.53
CA LEU A 61 -2.86 -8.64 -3.36
C LEU A 61 -1.86 -9.80 -3.33
N ALA A 62 -1.64 -10.49 -4.45
CA ALA A 62 -0.65 -11.56 -4.53
C ALA A 62 0.78 -11.07 -4.21
N ALA A 63 1.16 -9.91 -4.75
CA ALA A 63 2.43 -9.25 -4.48
C ALA A 63 2.54 -8.82 -3.00
N THR A 64 1.45 -8.33 -2.41
CA THR A 64 1.39 -7.99 -0.98
C THR A 64 1.63 -9.22 -0.11
N LEU A 65 0.98 -10.35 -0.41
CA LEU A 65 1.19 -11.59 0.33
C LEU A 65 2.64 -12.06 0.26
N PHE A 66 3.29 -11.89 -0.90
CA PHE A 66 4.69 -12.21 -1.08
C PHE A 66 5.60 -11.31 -0.21
N VAL A 67 5.40 -9.98 -0.26
CA VAL A 67 6.17 -9.01 0.55
C VAL A 67 5.94 -9.19 2.05
N MET A 68 4.70 -9.48 2.46
CA MET A 68 4.31 -9.59 3.86
C MET A 68 4.57 -10.98 4.47
N ALA A 69 5.06 -11.95 3.70
CA ALA A 69 5.32 -13.30 4.18
C ALA A 69 6.23 -13.36 5.43
N PRO A 70 7.34 -12.59 5.53
CA PRO A 70 8.17 -12.59 6.73
C PRO A 70 7.44 -12.06 7.96
N VAL A 71 6.65 -11.00 7.80
CA VAL A 71 5.84 -10.40 8.88
C VAL A 71 4.81 -11.40 9.38
N ALA A 72 4.11 -12.07 8.47
CA ALA A 72 3.15 -13.12 8.81
C ALA A 72 3.81 -14.29 9.56
N HIS A 73 5.03 -14.65 9.16
CA HIS A 73 5.81 -15.70 9.83
C HIS A 73 6.22 -15.29 11.26
N GLU A 74 6.69 -14.06 11.47
CA GLU A 74 7.01 -13.54 12.81
C GLU A 74 5.78 -13.50 13.72
N ILE A 75 4.63 -13.07 13.19
CA ILE A 75 3.37 -13.07 13.95
C ILE A 75 3.01 -14.51 14.35
N GLN A 76 3.08 -15.47 13.41
CA GLN A 76 2.78 -16.87 13.69
C GLN A 76 3.67 -17.44 14.81
N GLN A 77 4.99 -17.16 14.78
CA GLN A 77 5.91 -17.60 15.81
C GLN A 77 5.55 -17.02 17.18
N LYS A 78 5.28 -15.70 17.25
CA LYS A 78 4.88 -15.04 18.50
C LYS A 78 3.56 -15.59 19.08
N VAL A 79 2.59 -15.94 18.24
CA VAL A 79 1.34 -16.61 18.68
C VAL A 79 1.65 -17.97 19.29
N HIS A 80 2.59 -18.72 18.72
CA HIS A 80 2.96 -20.05 19.22
C HIS A 80 3.68 -19.97 20.56
N ASP A 81 4.61 -19.04 20.70
CA ASP A 81 5.42 -18.88 21.92
C ASP A 81 4.61 -18.31 23.09
N HIS A 82 3.62 -17.45 22.81
CA HIS A 82 2.76 -16.82 23.81
C HIS A 82 1.29 -16.99 23.41
N PRO A 83 0.67 -18.15 23.75
CA PRO A 83 -0.73 -18.39 23.41
C PRO A 83 -1.63 -17.35 24.06
N LEU A 84 -2.68 -16.93 23.34
CA LEU A 84 -3.65 -15.95 23.83
C LEU A 84 -4.35 -16.47 25.10
N GLU A 85 -3.96 -15.96 26.26
CA GLU A 85 -4.63 -16.25 27.53
C GLU A 85 -5.95 -15.46 27.62
N MET A 86 -7.04 -16.04 27.10
CA MET A 86 -8.39 -15.44 27.08
C MET A 86 -9.02 -15.24 28.47
N GLY A 87 -8.38 -15.71 29.55
CA GLY A 87 -8.90 -15.66 30.92
C GLY A 87 -8.65 -14.36 31.69
N ASN A 88 -7.78 -13.46 31.19
CA ASN A 88 -7.50 -12.19 31.86
C ASN A 88 -7.35 -11.06 30.83
N ILE A 89 -8.16 -10.00 30.97
CA ILE A 89 -8.21 -8.84 30.06
C ILE A 89 -6.86 -8.13 29.99
N ASP A 90 -6.16 -7.98 31.12
CA ASP A 90 -4.86 -7.29 31.16
C ASP A 90 -3.78 -8.09 30.41
N LYS A 91 -3.81 -9.42 30.53
CA LYS A 91 -2.91 -10.33 29.80
C LYS A 91 -3.26 -10.42 28.32
N LEU A 92 -4.55 -10.32 27.98
CA LEU A 92 -5.01 -10.28 26.60
C LEU A 92 -4.51 -9.01 25.90
N GLN A 93 -4.58 -7.85 26.56
CA GLN A 93 -4.07 -6.58 26.02
C GLN A 93 -2.55 -6.64 25.77
N ALA A 94 -1.78 -7.16 26.74
CA ALA A 94 -0.34 -7.35 26.58
C ALA A 94 0.00 -8.33 25.43
N SER A 95 -0.77 -9.41 25.30
CA SER A 95 -0.58 -10.39 24.22
C SER A 95 -0.86 -9.78 22.84
N ILE A 96 -1.91 -8.97 22.71
CA ILE A 96 -2.24 -8.26 21.46
C ILE A 96 -1.12 -7.28 21.07
N GLY A 97 -0.58 -6.53 22.03
CA GLY A 97 0.55 -5.61 21.77
C GLY A 97 1.75 -6.33 21.17
N ASN A 98 2.12 -7.48 21.74
CA ASN A 98 3.24 -8.30 21.25
C ASN A 98 3.00 -8.85 19.84
N LEU A 99 1.75 -9.18 19.50
CA LEU A 99 1.35 -9.70 18.19
C LEU A 99 1.37 -8.65 17.09
N ILE A 100 1.09 -7.38 17.42
CA ILE A 100 1.08 -6.28 16.45
C ILE A 100 2.49 -5.73 16.20
N GLU A 101 3.45 -6.01 17.09
CA GLU A 101 4.82 -5.51 17.01
C GLU A 101 5.52 -5.77 15.64
N PRO A 102 5.45 -6.96 15.00
CA PRO A 102 6.06 -7.16 13.69
C PRO A 102 5.45 -6.26 12.61
N LEU A 103 4.15 -6.01 12.68
CA LEU A 103 3.43 -5.12 11.76
C LEU A 103 3.83 -3.66 12.01
N GLN A 104 3.94 -3.23 13.26
CA GLN A 104 4.47 -1.90 13.61
C GLN A 104 5.90 -1.72 13.10
N ARG A 105 6.75 -2.74 13.26
CA ARG A 105 8.13 -2.69 12.77
C ARG A 105 8.17 -2.59 11.25
N PHE A 106 7.32 -3.34 10.55
CA PHE A 106 7.17 -3.22 9.10
C PHE A 106 6.74 -1.81 8.70
N MET A 107 5.71 -1.24 9.33
CA MET A 107 5.23 0.11 9.01
C MET A 107 6.33 1.14 9.26
N THR A 108 6.91 1.17 10.47
CA THR A 108 7.94 2.14 10.85
C THR A 108 9.19 2.07 9.98
N ARG A 109 9.62 0.88 9.56
CA ARG A 109 10.74 0.68 8.63
C ARG A 109 10.47 1.25 7.24
N ASN A 110 9.23 1.15 6.77
CA ASN A 110 8.80 1.57 5.43
C ASN A 110 8.13 2.95 5.42
N THR A 111 8.24 3.70 6.51
CA THR A 111 7.73 5.07 6.58
C THR A 111 8.87 6.05 6.42
N ASP A 112 8.63 7.15 5.69
CA ASP A 112 9.58 8.23 5.58
C ASP A 112 9.82 8.88 6.97
N PRO A 113 11.08 8.96 7.44
CA PRO A 113 11.42 9.58 8.71
C PRO A 113 10.93 11.02 8.86
N ASP A 114 10.93 11.80 7.77
CA ASP A 114 10.50 13.19 7.75
C ASP A 114 8.97 13.28 7.91
N VAL A 115 8.23 12.37 7.26
CA VAL A 115 6.77 12.26 7.42
C VAL A 115 6.40 11.95 8.87
N ILE A 116 7.08 10.98 9.51
CA ILE A 116 6.82 10.68 10.94
C ILE A 116 7.16 11.88 11.82
N ALA A 117 8.29 12.54 11.58
CA ALA A 117 8.70 13.71 12.37
C ALA A 117 7.66 14.83 12.27
N HIS A 118 7.20 15.15 11.06
CA HIS A 118 6.17 16.16 10.85
C HIS A 118 4.84 15.80 11.53
N LEU A 119 4.43 14.53 11.46
CA LEU A 119 3.21 14.09 12.15
C LEU A 119 3.36 14.15 13.67
N LEU A 120 4.54 13.80 14.20
CA LEU A 120 4.84 13.92 15.63
C LEU A 120 4.77 15.39 16.09
N ASP A 121 5.36 16.32 15.33
CA ASP A 121 5.26 17.75 15.63
C ASP A 121 3.81 18.26 15.61
N ASN A 122 2.97 17.70 14.73
CA ASN A 122 1.54 18.04 14.67
C ASN A 122 0.77 17.52 15.89
N THR A 123 1.18 16.41 16.52
CA THR A 123 0.53 15.92 17.76
C THR A 123 0.59 16.98 18.86
N GLN A 124 1.70 17.72 18.99
CA GLN A 124 1.88 18.79 19.97
C GLN A 124 0.90 19.96 19.79
N ARG A 125 0.34 20.11 18.60
CA ARG A 125 -0.62 21.17 18.26
C ARG A 125 -2.07 20.70 18.30
N MET A 126 -2.30 19.43 17.97
CA MET A 126 -3.64 18.89 17.71
C MET A 126 -4.18 17.99 18.82
N TRP A 127 -3.30 17.36 19.61
CA TRP A 127 -3.69 16.41 20.65
C TRP A 127 -3.72 17.08 22.03
N PRO A 128 -4.51 16.54 22.98
CA PRO A 128 -4.39 16.90 24.39
C PRO A 128 -2.95 16.73 24.89
N LYS A 129 -2.49 17.60 25.79
CA LYS A 129 -1.10 17.61 26.27
C LYS A 129 -0.66 16.26 26.83
N GLU A 130 -1.51 15.58 27.61
CA GLU A 130 -1.14 14.27 28.18
C GLU A 130 -0.89 13.20 27.10
N MET A 131 -1.60 13.28 25.96
CA MET A 131 -1.41 12.36 24.83
C MET A 131 -0.19 12.76 24.00
N ALA A 132 0.04 14.06 23.78
CA ALA A 132 1.17 14.56 23.02
C ALA A 132 2.51 14.25 23.71
N ASP A 133 2.57 14.32 25.03
CA ASP A 133 3.78 14.01 25.83
C ASP A 133 4.15 12.51 25.79
N GLN A 134 3.18 11.64 25.54
CA GLN A 134 3.36 10.18 25.43
C GLN A 134 3.47 9.71 23.98
N ALA A 135 3.24 10.61 23.01
CA ALA A 135 3.28 10.27 21.59
C ALA A 135 4.70 9.83 21.21
N SER A 136 4.79 8.66 20.59
CA SER A 136 6.05 8.12 20.10
C SER A 136 5.89 7.63 18.68
N LYS A 137 7.01 7.48 17.96
CA LYS A 137 7.03 6.92 16.60
C LYS A 137 6.44 5.50 16.50
N ASN A 138 6.35 4.80 17.63
CA ASN A 138 5.83 3.44 17.72
C ASN A 138 4.35 3.38 18.11
N ASP A 139 3.72 4.52 18.40
CA ASP A 139 2.28 4.57 18.63
C ASP A 139 1.53 4.28 17.32
N LEU A 140 0.64 3.29 17.32
CA LEU A 140 -0.17 2.93 16.15
C LEU A 140 -1.00 4.10 15.61
N LEU A 141 -1.48 4.98 16.50
CA LEU A 141 -2.27 6.15 16.11
C LEU A 141 -1.46 7.15 15.27
N LEU A 142 -0.13 7.13 15.40
CA LEU A 142 0.80 7.94 14.63
C LEU A 142 1.43 7.16 13.46
N ALA A 143 1.83 5.92 13.70
CA ALA A 143 2.54 5.08 12.73
C ALA A 143 1.67 4.74 11.53
N ILE A 144 0.39 4.42 11.73
CA ILE A 144 -0.54 4.09 10.63
C ILE A 144 -0.70 5.25 9.64
N PRO A 145 -1.12 6.47 10.06
CA PRO A 145 -1.28 7.57 9.10
C PRO A 145 0.05 8.00 8.47
N ALA A 146 1.17 7.94 9.21
CA ALA A 146 2.48 8.25 8.65
C ALA A 146 2.90 7.25 7.56
N PHE A 147 2.70 5.95 7.82
CA PHE A 147 2.97 4.88 6.88
C PHE A 147 2.13 5.03 5.61
N VAL A 148 0.81 5.23 5.75
CA VAL A 148 -0.10 5.44 4.63
C VAL A 148 0.34 6.62 3.77
N LEU A 149 0.70 7.74 4.39
CA LEU A 149 1.14 8.93 3.66
C LEU A 149 2.45 8.68 2.92
N SER A 150 3.41 7.99 3.54
CA SER A 150 4.69 7.65 2.92
C SER A 150 4.52 6.68 1.75
N GLU A 151 3.72 5.64 1.92
CA GLU A 151 3.41 4.67 0.86
C GLU A 151 2.67 5.31 -0.31
N LEU A 152 1.77 6.26 -0.03
CA LEU A 152 1.09 7.06 -1.04
C LEU A 152 2.10 7.91 -1.82
N GLN A 153 2.95 8.67 -1.13
CA GLN A 153 3.97 9.54 -1.75
C GLN A 153 4.93 8.72 -2.61
N ALA A 154 5.48 7.63 -2.07
CA ALA A 154 6.38 6.74 -2.79
C ALA A 154 5.69 6.11 -4.03
N GLY A 155 4.44 5.66 -3.90
CA GLY A 155 3.67 5.14 -5.02
C GLY A 155 3.44 6.18 -6.13
N PHE A 156 3.19 7.44 -5.76
CA PHE A 156 3.08 8.55 -6.70
C PHE A 156 4.42 8.88 -7.37
N GLU A 157 5.53 8.91 -6.63
CA GLU A 157 6.87 9.15 -7.18
C GLU A 157 7.25 8.08 -8.21
N ILE A 158 7.08 6.80 -7.85
CA ILE A 158 7.34 5.69 -8.77
C ILE A 158 6.46 5.84 -10.01
N GLY A 159 5.17 6.09 -9.81
CA GLY A 159 4.22 6.32 -10.90
C GLY A 159 4.62 7.48 -11.81
N PHE A 160 5.09 8.59 -11.24
CA PHE A 160 5.57 9.76 -11.98
C PHE A 160 6.82 9.44 -12.81
N LEU A 161 7.81 8.76 -12.23
CA LEU A 161 9.03 8.34 -12.93
C LEU A 161 8.72 7.43 -14.13
N ILE A 162 7.76 6.52 -13.97
CA ILE A 162 7.28 5.65 -15.06
C ILE A 162 6.57 6.47 -16.15
N TYR A 163 5.91 7.56 -15.78
CA TYR A 163 5.16 8.42 -16.70
C TYR A 163 6.07 9.19 -17.67
N ILE A 164 7.28 9.57 -17.23
CA ILE A 164 8.25 10.37 -18.00
C ILE A 164 8.53 9.81 -19.41
N PRO A 165 8.98 8.55 -19.61
CA PRO A 165 9.28 8.04 -20.94
C PRO A 165 8.05 8.03 -21.86
N PHE A 166 6.85 7.79 -21.32
CA PHE A 166 5.61 7.78 -22.10
C PHE A 166 5.20 9.19 -22.54
N ILE A 167 5.34 10.19 -21.67
CA ILE A 167 5.14 11.60 -22.04
C ILE A 167 6.08 12.00 -23.17
N VAL A 168 7.36 11.58 -23.10
CA VAL A 168 8.33 11.91 -24.14
C VAL A 168 7.88 11.34 -25.50
N ILE A 169 7.37 10.11 -25.54
CA ILE A 169 6.80 9.52 -26.76
C ILE A 169 5.60 10.34 -27.25
N ASP A 170 4.67 10.69 -26.35
CA ASP A 170 3.48 11.45 -26.70
C ASP A 170 3.83 12.83 -27.29
N LEU A 171 4.82 13.53 -26.70
CA LEU A 171 5.32 14.81 -27.18
C LEU A 171 6.01 14.70 -28.55
N ILE A 172 6.85 13.68 -28.75
CA ILE A 172 7.54 13.45 -30.03
C ILE A 172 6.51 13.16 -31.14
N VAL A 173 5.58 12.24 -30.91
CA VAL A 173 4.55 11.87 -31.90
C VAL A 173 3.66 13.06 -32.23
N SER A 174 3.26 13.84 -31.23
CA SER A 174 2.44 15.04 -31.44
C SER A 174 3.17 16.08 -32.29
N ASN A 175 4.45 16.36 -32.01
CA ASN A 175 5.25 17.31 -32.78
C ASN A 175 5.48 16.85 -34.23
N LEU A 176 5.68 15.55 -34.45
CA LEU A 176 5.81 14.99 -35.80
C LEU A 176 4.51 15.14 -36.61
N LEU A 177 3.36 14.87 -36.01
CA LEU A 177 2.07 15.05 -36.68
C LEU A 177 1.80 16.51 -37.04
N LEU A 178 2.13 17.44 -36.14
CA LEU A 178 2.04 18.87 -36.40
C LEU A 178 2.94 19.30 -37.54
N ALA A 179 4.18 18.80 -37.59
CA ALA A 179 5.13 19.10 -38.66
C ALA A 179 4.68 18.57 -40.03
N LEU A 180 3.97 17.43 -40.07
CA LEU A 180 3.40 16.85 -41.28
C LEU A 180 2.08 17.50 -41.70
N GLY A 181 1.56 18.48 -40.93
CA GLY A 181 0.25 19.10 -41.18
C GLY A 181 -0.95 18.20 -40.86
N MET A 182 -0.74 17.08 -40.17
CA MET A 182 -1.77 16.09 -39.84
C MET A 182 -2.52 16.46 -38.55
N GLN A 183 -3.15 17.63 -38.51
CA GLN A 183 -3.84 18.14 -37.31
C GLN A 183 -5.09 17.34 -36.91
N MET A 184 -5.66 16.57 -37.84
CA MET A 184 -6.90 15.81 -37.62
C MET A 184 -6.68 14.40 -37.05
N VAL A 185 -5.43 13.91 -37.03
CA VAL A 185 -5.11 12.59 -36.48
C VAL A 185 -4.75 12.72 -35.02
N SER A 186 -5.43 11.95 -34.15
CA SER A 186 -5.09 11.90 -32.73
C SER A 186 -3.68 11.34 -32.52
N PRO A 187 -2.78 12.09 -31.85
CA PRO A 187 -1.44 11.58 -31.51
C PRO A 187 -1.48 10.30 -30.66
N MET A 188 -2.55 10.08 -29.89
CA MET A 188 -2.73 8.90 -29.06
C MET A 188 -2.78 7.61 -29.89
N THR A 189 -3.41 7.67 -31.07
CA THR A 189 -3.57 6.50 -31.96
C THR A 189 -2.23 5.97 -32.46
N LEU A 190 -1.23 6.83 -32.61
CA LEU A 190 0.12 6.46 -33.07
C LEU A 190 1.08 6.20 -31.91
N SER A 191 0.97 6.95 -30.81
CA SER A 191 1.83 6.76 -29.65
C SER A 191 1.52 5.48 -28.89
N LEU A 192 0.25 5.08 -28.77
CA LEU A 192 -0.15 3.92 -27.96
C LEU A 192 0.55 2.61 -28.38
N PRO A 193 0.59 2.21 -29.67
CA PRO A 193 1.34 1.02 -30.09
C PRO A 193 2.83 1.11 -29.78
N LEU A 194 3.44 2.30 -29.93
CA LEU A 194 4.86 2.52 -29.63
C LEU A 194 5.14 2.39 -28.13
N LYS A 195 4.28 2.96 -27.28
CA LYS A 195 4.37 2.84 -25.81
C LYS A 195 4.23 1.39 -25.36
N LEU A 196 3.28 0.65 -25.92
CA LEU A 196 3.11 -0.77 -25.64
C LEU A 196 4.32 -1.59 -26.08
N LEU A 197 4.85 -1.34 -27.29
CA LEU A 197 6.04 -2.01 -27.78
C LEU A 197 7.23 -1.76 -26.84
N LEU A 198 7.50 -0.50 -26.49
CA LEU A 198 8.56 -0.15 -25.54
C LEU A 198 8.40 -0.90 -24.22
N PHE A 199 7.20 -0.87 -23.64
CA PHE A 199 6.93 -1.48 -22.34
C PHE A 199 7.10 -3.01 -22.36
N VAL A 200 6.69 -3.67 -23.44
CA VAL A 200 6.88 -5.12 -23.62
C VAL A 200 8.35 -5.45 -23.85
N LEU A 201 9.06 -4.69 -24.69
CA LEU A 201 10.48 -4.92 -25.01
C LEU A 201 11.36 -4.86 -23.76
N VAL A 202 11.05 -3.98 -22.81
CA VAL A 202 11.81 -3.89 -21.56
C VAL A 202 11.32 -4.87 -20.49
N SER A 203 10.30 -5.69 -20.78
CA SER A 203 9.62 -6.55 -19.80
C SER A 203 9.08 -5.74 -18.60
N GLY A 204 8.37 -4.65 -18.89
CA GLY A 204 7.98 -3.63 -17.93
C GLY A 204 7.24 -4.15 -16.70
N TRP A 205 6.32 -5.10 -16.85
CA TRP A 205 5.59 -5.68 -15.71
C TRP A 205 6.52 -6.42 -14.73
N SER A 206 7.46 -7.22 -15.22
CA SER A 206 8.41 -7.96 -14.36
C SER A 206 9.31 -6.98 -13.62
N ARG A 207 9.93 -6.04 -14.35
CA ARG A 207 10.83 -5.04 -13.75
C ARG A 207 10.13 -4.16 -12.72
N LEU A 208 8.86 -3.82 -12.97
CA LEU A 208 8.05 -3.04 -12.05
C LEU A 208 7.84 -3.80 -10.73
N LEU A 209 7.41 -5.07 -10.82
CA LEU A 209 7.19 -5.91 -9.63
C LEU A 209 8.50 -6.15 -8.88
N ASP A 210 9.59 -6.46 -9.58
CA ASP A 210 10.91 -6.63 -8.97
C ASP A 210 11.33 -5.37 -8.22
N SER A 211 11.20 -4.19 -8.84
CA SER A 211 11.55 -2.91 -8.21
C SER A 211 10.69 -2.61 -6.99
N LEU A 212 9.39 -2.93 -7.05
CA LEU A 212 8.49 -2.82 -5.90
C LEU A 212 8.93 -3.75 -4.76
N PHE A 213 9.32 -5.00 -5.06
CA PHE A 213 9.81 -5.92 -4.04
C PHE A 213 11.13 -5.44 -3.41
N TYR A 214 12.07 -4.94 -4.22
CA TYR A 214 13.30 -4.34 -3.70
C TYR A 214 13.04 -3.14 -2.80
N SER A 215 11.96 -2.37 -3.01
CA SER A 215 11.62 -1.22 -2.17
C SER A 215 11.21 -1.57 -0.73
N TYR A 216 10.93 -2.85 -0.44
CA TYR A 216 10.54 -3.33 0.90
C TYR A 216 11.61 -4.22 1.56
N MET A 217 12.69 -4.55 0.84
CA MET A 217 13.79 -5.39 1.35
C MET A 217 14.84 -4.58 2.09
#